data_AF-A0A1H2CDL4-F1
#
_entry.id   AF-A0A1H2CDL4-F1
#
_cell.length_a   1.000
_cell.length_b   1.000
_cell.length_c   1.000
_cell.angle_alpha   90.00
_cell.angle_beta   90.00
_cell.angle_gamma   90.00
#
_symmetry.space_group_name_H-M   'P 1'
#
loop_
_entity.id
_entity.type
_entity.pdbx_description
1 polymer ?
#
loop_
_entity_poly.entity_id
_entity_poly.type
_entity_poly.pdbx_seq_one_letter_code
_entity_poly.pdbx_strand_id
1 'polypeptide(L)'
;MKGLLTPAWMARHLLALVMTATCLALGWWQFSRAADGNSISYGYMFQWPVFGGFVVFIWIREMQLARRKAEGRPLTDAEPERRATTEPGAPVTLGRPVRVAVTRSGDDTPDPELDAYNDYLAWLAAHPGAGPSDYPGRVPHK
;
A
#
# COMPACT_ATOMS: atom_id res chain seq x y z
N MET A 1 7.42 17.42 36.26
CA MET A 1 7.42 17.89 34.84
C MET A 1 8.59 17.26 34.07
N LYS A 2 8.65 15.93 33.97
CA LYS A 2 9.72 15.20 33.25
C LYS A 2 9.13 13.87 32.75
N GLY A 3 8.29 13.92 31.73
CA GLY A 3 7.60 12.72 31.23
C GLY A 3 7.27 12.72 29.74
N LEU A 4 7.22 13.90 29.12
CA LEU A 4 6.78 14.06 27.71
C LEU A 4 7.93 14.16 26.71
N LEU A 5 9.19 14.12 27.17
CA LEU A 5 10.40 14.06 26.34
C LEU A 5 11.11 12.72 26.55
N THR A 6 10.35 11.62 26.61
CA THR A 6 11.00 10.32 26.44
C THR A 6 11.52 10.25 25.00
N PRO A 7 12.81 9.95 24.76
CA PRO A 7 13.36 9.89 23.40
C PRO A 7 12.58 8.95 22.48
N ALA A 8 11.94 7.92 23.05
CA ALA A 8 11.02 7.03 22.36
C ALA A 8 9.79 7.75 21.78
N TRP A 9 9.26 8.79 22.42
CA TRP A 9 8.08 9.52 21.95
C TRP A 9 8.44 10.44 20.78
N MET A 10 9.59 11.14 20.86
CA MET A 10 10.15 11.89 19.73
C MET A 10 10.44 11.01 18.52
N ALA A 11 11.01 9.82 18.74
CA ALA A 11 11.27 8.86 17.67
C ALA A 11 9.98 8.47 16.93
N ARG A 12 8.87 8.29 17.67
CA ARG A 12 7.58 7.97 17.05
C ARG A 12 6.98 9.14 16.25
N HIS A 13 7.16 10.38 16.71
CA HIS A 13 6.78 11.57 15.91
C HIS A 13 7.57 11.65 14.61
N LEU A 14 8.89 11.48 14.72
CA LEU A 14 9.79 11.46 13.58
C LEU A 14 9.39 10.37 12.59
N LEU A 15 9.13 9.15 13.07
CA LEU A 15 8.70 8.04 12.23
C LEU A 15 7.39 8.35 11.50
N ALA A 16 6.37 8.86 12.20
CA ALA A 16 5.10 9.23 11.60
C ALA A 16 5.28 10.34 10.54
N LEU A 17 6.05 11.38 10.87
CA LEU A 17 6.37 12.47 9.95
C LEU A 17 7.09 11.97 8.68
N VAL A 18 8.10 11.11 8.85
CA VAL A 18 8.86 10.53 7.73
C VAL A 18 7.99 9.64 6.86
N MET A 19 7.13 8.80 7.44
CA MET A 19 6.19 7.98 6.67
C MET A 19 5.20 8.82 5.88
N THR A 20 4.63 9.86 6.49
CA THR A 20 3.72 10.78 5.81
C THR A 20 4.44 11.55 4.71
N ALA A 21 5.63 12.10 4.97
CA ALA A 21 6.42 12.81 3.97
C ALA A 21 6.80 11.91 2.79
N THR A 22 7.20 10.66 3.06
CA THR A 22 7.50 9.67 2.02
C THR A 22 6.27 9.38 1.15
N CYS A 23 5.10 9.17 1.75
CA CYS A 23 3.86 8.99 0.99
C CYS A 23 3.54 10.20 0.11
N LEU A 24 3.65 11.42 0.64
CA LEU A 24 3.38 12.64 -0.13
C LEU A 24 4.40 12.83 -1.26
N ALA A 25 5.68 12.54 -1.02
CA ALA A 25 6.73 12.61 -2.03
C ALA A 25 6.50 11.58 -3.16
N LEU A 26 6.09 10.35 -2.82
CA LEU A 26 5.71 9.32 -3.79
C LEU A 26 4.47 9.73 -4.60
N GLY A 27 3.45 10.31 -3.95
CA GLY A 27 2.27 10.85 -4.64
C GLY A 27 2.62 12.00 -5.59
N TRP A 28 3.49 12.91 -5.16
CA TRP A 28 3.98 14.01 -5.99
C TRP A 28 4.79 13.51 -7.19
N TRP A 29 5.66 12.53 -6.98
CA TRP A 29 6.42 11.91 -8.06
C TRP A 29 5.51 11.20 -9.07
N GLN A 30 4.43 10.56 -8.59
CA GLN A 30 3.43 9.95 -9.47
C GLN A 30 2.59 10.99 -10.21
N PHE A 31 2.37 12.18 -9.65
CA PHE A 31 1.75 13.30 -10.38
C PHE A 31 2.62 13.72 -11.57
N SER A 32 3.94 13.84 -11.39
CA SER A 32 4.86 14.12 -12.50
C SER A 32 4.81 13.03 -13.58
N ARG A 33 4.77 11.74 -13.19
CA ARG A 33 4.62 10.61 -14.11
C ARG A 33 3.26 10.55 -14.82
N ALA A 34 2.18 10.94 -14.13
CA ALA A 34 0.84 10.99 -14.71
C ALA A 34 0.75 12.11 -15.76
N ALA A 35 1.38 13.26 -15.50
CA ALA A 35 1.44 14.38 -16.44
C ALA A 35 2.19 14.05 -17.74
N ASP A 36 3.12 13.08 -17.70
CA ASP A 36 3.85 12.57 -18.87
C ASP A 36 3.02 11.57 -19.72
N GLY A 37 1.75 11.31 -19.38
CA GLY A 37 0.82 10.54 -20.20
C GLY A 37 0.39 9.18 -19.63
N ASN A 38 0.87 8.79 -18.45
CA ASN A 38 0.47 7.52 -17.83
C ASN A 38 -0.81 7.67 -16.98
N SER A 39 -1.95 7.22 -17.50
CA SER A 39 -3.24 7.29 -16.81
C SER A 39 -3.33 6.45 -15.53
N ILE A 40 -2.57 5.35 -15.44
CA ILE A 40 -2.52 4.49 -14.24
C ILE A 40 -1.91 5.23 -13.04
N SER A 41 -0.97 6.15 -13.28
CA SER A 41 -0.32 6.92 -12.22
C SER A 41 -1.28 7.83 -11.44
N TYR A 42 -2.45 8.19 -11.99
CA TYR A 42 -3.48 8.94 -11.25
C TYR A 42 -4.03 8.17 -10.05
N GLY A 43 -4.25 6.86 -10.19
CA GLY A 43 -4.73 6.02 -9.09
C GLY A 43 -3.74 6.05 -7.92
N TYR A 44 -2.45 5.92 -8.23
CA TYR A 44 -1.39 6.00 -7.23
C TYR A 44 -1.24 7.40 -6.63
N MET A 45 -1.37 8.46 -7.43
CA MET A 45 -1.33 9.84 -6.96
C MET A 45 -2.35 10.10 -5.84
N PHE A 46 -3.56 9.54 -5.93
CA PHE A 46 -4.58 9.67 -4.88
C PHE A 46 -4.41 8.65 -3.74
N GLN A 47 -3.96 7.43 -4.07
CA GLN A 47 -3.74 6.37 -3.08
C GLN A 47 -2.67 6.75 -2.05
N TRP A 48 -1.56 7.34 -2.48
CA TRP A 48 -0.44 7.66 -1.59
C TRP A 48 -0.81 8.68 -0.48
N PRO A 49 -1.49 9.82 -0.77
CA PRO A 49 -2.02 10.71 0.25
C PRO A 49 -3.01 10.05 1.21
N VAL A 50 -3.88 9.15 0.73
CA VAL A 50 -4.82 8.40 1.58
C VAL A 50 -4.06 7.54 2.58
N PHE A 51 -3.00 6.83 2.15
CA PHE A 51 -2.14 6.10 3.07
C PHE A 51 -1.40 7.01 4.04
N GLY A 52 -0.88 8.15 3.58
CA GLY A 52 -0.26 9.17 4.45
C GLY A 52 -1.22 9.65 5.54
N GLY A 53 -2.47 9.94 5.17
CA GLY A 53 -3.54 10.30 6.11
C GLY A 53 -3.91 9.18 7.07
N PHE A 54 -3.94 7.93 6.60
CA PHE A 54 -4.20 6.76 7.45
C PHE A 54 -3.11 6.56 8.51
N VAL A 55 -1.84 6.77 8.17
CA VAL A 55 -0.72 6.75 9.13
C VAL A 55 -0.89 7.85 10.19
N VAL A 56 -1.23 9.08 9.76
CA VAL A 56 -1.52 10.19 10.69
C VAL A 56 -2.70 9.85 11.60
N PHE A 57 -3.75 9.23 11.08
CA PHE A 57 -4.90 8.82 11.87
C PHE A 57 -4.53 7.81 12.96
N ILE A 58 -3.80 6.73 12.61
CA ILE A 58 -3.30 5.76 13.59
C ILE A 58 -2.42 6.45 14.63
N TRP A 59 -1.55 7.36 14.18
CA TRP A 59 -0.66 8.11 15.05
C TRP A 59 -1.42 8.96 16.08
N ILE A 60 -2.44 9.71 15.64
CA ILE A 60 -3.31 10.49 16.53
C ILE A 60 -4.02 9.57 17.52
N ARG A 61 -4.53 8.41 17.07
CA ARG A 61 -5.21 7.44 17.93
C ARG A 61 -4.26 6.88 19.00
N GLU A 62 -3.05 6.52 18.62
CA GLU A 62 -2.02 6.02 19.54
C GLU A 62 -1.61 7.09 20.56
N MET A 63 -1.46 8.36 20.12
CA MET A 63 -1.23 9.48 21.03
C MET A 63 -2.38 9.65 22.03
N GLN A 64 -3.64 9.58 21.58
CA GLN A 64 -4.80 9.67 22.46
C GLN A 64 -4.82 8.52 23.48
N LEU A 65 -4.51 7.30 23.05
CA LEU A 65 -4.45 6.13 23.93
C LEU A 65 -3.31 6.25 24.96
N ALA A 66 -2.13 6.68 24.53
CA ALA A 66 -0.99 6.91 25.42
C ALA A 66 -1.29 7.99 26.46
N ARG A 67 -1.98 9.07 26.08
CA ARG A 67 -2.42 10.13 27.00
C ARG A 67 -3.45 9.61 28.01
N ARG A 68 -4.47 8.86 27.57
CA ARG A 68 -5.47 8.24 28.47
C ARG A 68 -4.83 7.31 29.51
N LYS A 69 -3.84 6.49 29.08
CA LYS A 69 -3.06 5.64 30.00
C LYS A 69 -2.25 6.47 31.01
N ALA A 70 -1.62 7.56 30.57
CA ALA A 70 -0.83 8.43 31.45
C ALA A 70 -1.69 9.18 32.48
N GLU A 71 -2.94 9.49 32.14
CA GLU A 71 -3.92 10.13 33.03
C GLU A 71 -4.54 9.17 34.06
N GLY A 72 -4.19 7.87 34.03
CA GLY A 72 -4.75 6.87 34.95
C GLY A 72 -6.25 6.62 34.76
N ARG A 73 -6.84 7.09 33.64
CA ARG A 73 -8.24 6.79 33.32
C ARG A 73 -8.35 5.30 33.00
N PRO A 74 -9.35 4.58 33.57
CA PRO A 74 -9.63 3.21 33.16
C PRO A 74 -9.80 3.15 31.65
N LEU A 75 -9.29 2.09 31.00
CA LEU A 75 -9.53 1.81 29.58
C LEU A 75 -10.99 1.38 29.31
N THR A 76 -11.86 1.55 30.30
CA THR A 76 -13.29 1.21 30.28
C THR A 76 -14.09 2.40 29.75
N ASP A 77 -13.91 2.72 28.47
CA ASP A 77 -14.88 3.50 27.66
C ASP A 77 -14.51 3.37 26.18
N ALA A 78 -14.49 2.11 25.74
CA ALA A 78 -14.71 1.67 24.36
C ALA A 78 -14.79 0.14 24.37
N GLU A 79 -15.74 -0.40 25.11
CA GLU A 79 -16.29 -1.71 24.77
C GLU A 79 -17.21 -1.46 23.56
N PRO A 80 -16.88 -1.84 22.32
CA PRO A 80 -17.95 -2.29 21.48
C PRO A 80 -18.45 -3.56 22.16
N GLU A 81 -19.60 -3.49 22.81
CA GLU A 81 -20.38 -4.67 23.15
C GLU A 81 -20.71 -5.40 21.85
N ARG A 82 -19.74 -6.13 21.30
CA ARG A 82 -19.96 -7.23 20.40
C ARG A 82 -19.71 -8.47 21.23
N ARG A 83 -20.76 -8.84 21.94
CA ARG A 83 -21.01 -10.16 22.50
C ARG A 83 -20.43 -11.23 21.56
N ALA A 84 -19.25 -11.73 21.90
CA ALA A 84 -18.69 -12.94 21.36
C ALA A 84 -18.43 -13.82 22.57
N THR A 85 -19.48 -14.53 23.01
CA THR A 85 -19.33 -15.69 23.87
C THR A 85 -18.42 -16.66 23.12
N THR A 86 -17.12 -16.61 23.44
CA THR A 86 -16.15 -17.57 22.94
C THR A 86 -16.14 -18.70 23.95
N GLU A 87 -16.80 -19.81 23.61
CA GLU A 87 -16.60 -21.06 24.32
C GLU A 87 -15.11 -21.44 24.22
N PRO A 88 -14.41 -21.67 25.34
CA PRO A 88 -13.02 -22.10 25.31
C PRO A 88 -12.97 -23.57 24.89
N GLY A 89 -12.59 -23.85 23.64
CA GLY A 89 -12.39 -25.24 23.19
C GLY A 89 -12.54 -25.50 21.69
N ALA A 90 -12.96 -24.54 20.87
CA ALA A 90 -13.08 -24.75 19.43
C ALA A 90 -11.69 -24.80 18.75
N PRO A 91 -11.36 -25.84 17.98
CA PRO A 91 -10.10 -25.91 17.26
C PRO A 91 -10.02 -24.77 16.23
N VAL A 92 -8.92 -24.03 16.25
CA VAL A 92 -8.57 -23.02 15.24
C VAL A 92 -8.39 -23.76 13.92
N THR A 93 -9.46 -23.85 13.13
CA THR A 93 -9.35 -24.31 11.76
C THR A 93 -8.76 -23.15 10.96
N LEU A 94 -7.50 -23.29 10.54
CA LEU A 94 -6.91 -22.44 9.51
C LEU A 94 -7.78 -22.62 8.26
N GLY A 95 -8.68 -21.67 8.05
CA GLY A 95 -9.59 -21.68 6.92
C GLY A 95 -8.80 -21.82 5.62
N ARG A 96 -9.28 -22.73 4.75
CA ARG A 96 -8.85 -22.87 3.35
C ARG A 96 -8.59 -21.47 2.76
N PRO A 97 -7.45 -21.22 2.08
CA PRO A 97 -7.16 -19.91 1.53
C PRO A 97 -8.32 -19.51 0.61
N VAL A 98 -9.02 -18.44 0.99
CA VAL A 98 -10.04 -17.81 0.17
C VAL A 98 -9.31 -17.31 -1.07
N ARG A 99 -9.49 -18.01 -2.19
CA ARG A 99 -9.09 -17.47 -3.49
C ARG A 99 -10.02 -16.30 -3.76
N VAL A 100 -9.57 -15.11 -3.44
CA VAL A 100 -10.17 -13.87 -3.93
C VAL A 100 -9.99 -13.89 -5.43
N ALA A 101 -11.10 -13.98 -6.17
CA ALA A 101 -11.07 -13.76 -7.60
C ALA A 101 -10.64 -12.31 -7.80
N VAL A 102 -9.39 -12.12 -8.25
CA VAL A 102 -8.94 -10.82 -8.71
C VAL A 102 -9.67 -10.58 -10.02
N THR A 103 -10.72 -9.75 -9.98
CA THR A 103 -11.28 -9.17 -11.20
C THR A 103 -10.16 -8.35 -11.82
N ARG A 104 -9.74 -8.68 -13.04
CA ARG A 104 -8.92 -7.76 -13.84
C ARG A 104 -9.76 -6.51 -14.08
N SER A 105 -9.58 -5.51 -13.24
CA SER A 105 -10.06 -4.16 -13.50
C SER A 105 -8.94 -3.44 -14.23
N GLY A 106 -8.79 -3.75 -15.52
CA GLY A 106 -7.98 -2.99 -16.45
C GLY A 106 -8.87 -2.66 -17.63
N ASP A 107 -8.90 -1.40 -18.05
CA ASP A 107 -9.43 -1.03 -19.35
C ASP A 107 -8.80 -1.95 -20.41
N ASP A 108 -9.61 -2.67 -21.19
CA ASP A 108 -9.19 -3.44 -22.37
C ASP A 108 -8.84 -2.49 -23.54
N THR A 109 -8.28 -1.32 -23.24
CA THR A 109 -7.70 -0.44 -24.25
C THR A 109 -6.30 -0.99 -24.55
N PRO A 110 -6.00 -1.38 -25.80
CA PRO A 110 -4.66 -1.85 -26.15
C PRO A 110 -3.64 -0.76 -25.86
N ASP A 111 -2.82 -0.97 -24.83
CA ASP A 111 -1.69 -0.10 -24.53
C ASP A 111 -0.54 -0.49 -25.49
N PRO A 112 -0.20 0.38 -26.46
CA PRO A 112 0.80 0.05 -27.48
C PRO A 112 2.20 -0.20 -26.88
N GLU A 113 2.50 0.38 -25.71
CA GLU A 113 3.77 0.16 -25.02
C GLU A 113 3.79 -1.20 -24.33
N LEU A 114 2.70 -1.55 -23.64
CA LEU A 114 2.54 -2.85 -22.98
C LEU A 114 2.55 -4.01 -23.99
N ASP A 115 1.89 -3.81 -25.12
CA ASP A 115 1.91 -4.75 -26.24
C ASP A 115 3.32 -4.98 -26.77
N ALA A 116 4.09 -3.92 -27.01
CA ALA A 116 5.47 -4.02 -27.48
C ALA A 116 6.38 -4.73 -26.47
N TYR A 117 6.15 -4.49 -25.18
CA TYR A 117 6.88 -5.16 -24.10
C TYR A 117 6.53 -6.65 -24.01
N ASN A 118 5.26 -7.01 -24.13
CA ASN A 118 4.82 -8.40 -24.14
C ASN A 118 5.39 -9.17 -25.35
N ASP A 119 5.45 -8.53 -26.53
CA ASP A 119 6.08 -9.10 -27.72
C ASP A 119 7.59 -9.34 -27.50
N TYR A 120 8.30 -8.40 -26.88
CA TYR A 120 9.71 -8.55 -26.51
C TYR A 120 9.92 -9.71 -25.52
N LEU A 121 9.09 -9.82 -24.48
CA LEU A 121 9.17 -10.91 -23.51
C LEU A 121 8.86 -12.27 -24.14
N ALA A 122 7.88 -12.34 -25.03
CA ALA A 122 7.55 -13.55 -25.77
C ALA A 122 8.72 -13.99 -26.66
N TRP A 123 9.37 -13.04 -27.34
CA TRP A 123 10.55 -13.31 -28.13
C TRP A 123 11.73 -13.79 -27.27
N LEU A 124 11.97 -13.16 -26.11
CA LEU A 124 13.06 -13.57 -25.20
C LEU A 124 12.82 -14.97 -24.62
N ALA A 125 11.56 -15.30 -24.30
CA ALA A 125 11.18 -16.64 -23.84
C ALA A 125 11.44 -17.72 -24.90
N ALA A 126 11.27 -17.39 -26.18
CA ALA A 126 11.61 -18.28 -27.30
C ALA A 126 13.14 -18.35 -27.58
N HIS A 127 13.92 -17.36 -27.11
CA HIS A 127 15.36 -17.24 -27.36
C HIS A 127 16.16 -17.06 -26.04
N PRO A 128 16.28 -18.12 -25.21
CA PRO A 128 16.84 -18.04 -23.85
C PRO A 128 18.34 -17.66 -23.76
N GLY A 129 19.04 -17.54 -24.90
CA GLY A 129 20.43 -17.09 -24.97
C GLY A 129 20.63 -15.75 -25.70
N ALA A 130 19.56 -15.12 -26.15
CA ALA A 130 19.64 -13.86 -26.88
C ALA A 130 19.68 -12.66 -25.92
N GLY A 131 20.46 -11.64 -26.29
CA GLY A 131 20.56 -10.40 -25.53
C GLY A 131 19.49 -9.38 -25.94
N PRO A 132 19.32 -8.28 -25.19
CA PRO A 132 18.38 -7.22 -25.53
C PRO A 132 18.59 -6.60 -26.92
N SER A 133 19.85 -6.60 -27.40
CA SER A 133 20.23 -6.08 -28.73
C SER A 133 19.82 -6.98 -29.90
N ASP A 134 19.54 -8.26 -29.63
CA ASP A 134 19.22 -9.25 -30.66
C ASP A 134 17.73 -9.24 -31.03
N TYR A 135 16.93 -8.44 -30.32
CA TYR A 135 15.50 -8.32 -30.58
C TYR A 135 15.24 -7.63 -31.91
N PRO A 136 14.57 -8.29 -32.88
CA PRO A 136 14.35 -7.75 -34.23
C PRO A 136 13.32 -6.61 -34.30
N GLY A 137 12.71 -6.23 -33.18
CA GLY A 137 11.60 -5.29 -33.15
C GLY A 137 10.27 -5.96 -33.54
N ARG A 138 9.17 -5.25 -33.31
CA ARG A 138 7.82 -5.75 -33.57
C ARG A 138 7.60 -5.98 -35.07
N VAL A 139 7.30 -7.22 -35.46
CA VAL A 139 6.72 -7.53 -36.78
C VAL A 139 5.20 -7.37 -36.67
N PRO A 140 4.57 -6.37 -37.33
CA PRO A 140 3.14 -6.20 -37.26
C PRO A 140 2.45 -7.40 -37.91
N HIS A 141 1.77 -8.22 -37.11
CA HIS A 141 0.84 -9.21 -37.64
C HIS A 141 -0.37 -8.45 -38.21
N LYS A 142 -0.59 -8.59 -39.51
CA LYS A 142 -1.74 -8.03 -40.23
C LYS A 142 -3.06 -8.65 -39.79
#